data_AF-A0A382QIS4-F1
#
_entry.id   AF-A0A382QIS4-F1
#
_cell.length_a   1.000
_cell.length_b   1.000
_cell.length_c   1.000
_cell.angle_alpha   90.00
_cell.angle_beta   90.00
_cell.angle_gamma   90.00
#
_symmetry.space_group_name_H-M   'P 1'
#
loop_
_entity.id
_entity.type
_entity.pdbx_description
1 polymer ?
#
loop_
_entity_poly.entity_id
_entity_poly.type
_entity_poly.pdbx_seq_one_letter_code
_entity_poly.pdbx_strand_id
1 'polypeptide(L)'
;RIYGMAEDITTRAAGSLAKKILDGKLDNSFKAWEVRRKGWELLTEKDVVKGALIELVEAGWLREIHCKPEKSGGRPSVEYQINPKVKKYENA
;
A
#
# COMPACT_ATOMS: atom_id res chain seq x y z
N ARG A 1 16.52 -17.02 -8.99
CA ARG A 1 15.70 -16.13 -8.13
C ARG A 1 15.54 -14.82 -8.89
N ILE A 2 14.40 -14.64 -9.55
CA ILE A 2 14.07 -13.46 -10.36
C ILE A 2 13.58 -12.38 -9.37
N TYR A 3 14.49 -11.59 -8.79
CA TYR A 3 14.13 -10.43 -7.97
C TYR A 3 14.36 -9.11 -8.72
N GLY A 4 15.34 -9.06 -9.64
CA GLY A 4 15.65 -7.82 -10.38
C GLY A 4 14.52 -7.27 -11.26
N MET A 5 13.63 -8.13 -11.79
CA MET A 5 12.43 -7.65 -12.51
C MET A 5 11.29 -7.27 -11.56
N ALA A 6 11.24 -7.90 -10.38
CA ALA A 6 10.18 -7.64 -9.42
C ALA A 6 10.36 -6.27 -8.74
N GLU A 7 11.61 -5.86 -8.47
CA GLU A 7 11.93 -4.53 -7.94
C GLU A 7 11.42 -3.39 -8.85
N ASP A 8 11.73 -3.47 -10.15
CA ASP A 8 11.27 -2.50 -11.16
C ASP A 8 9.73 -2.37 -11.19
N ILE A 9 9.04 -3.51 -11.09
CA ILE A 9 7.57 -3.55 -11.09
C ILE A 9 7.02 -3.00 -9.77
N THR A 10 7.63 -3.31 -8.62
CA THR A 10 7.19 -2.78 -7.32
C THR A 10 7.32 -1.27 -7.23
N THR A 11 8.40 -0.68 -7.73
CA THR A 11 8.58 0.78 -7.73
C THR A 11 7.56 1.46 -8.62
N ARG A 12 7.28 0.91 -9.82
CA ARG A 12 6.21 1.41 -10.70
C ARG A 12 4.83 1.26 -10.07
N ALA A 13 4.57 0.14 -9.40
CA ALA A 13 3.33 -0.12 -8.69
C ALA A 13 3.16 0.84 -7.50
N ALA A 14 4.23 1.18 -6.77
CA ALA A 14 4.22 2.18 -5.70
C ALA A 14 3.83 3.56 -6.24
N GLY A 15 4.41 4.00 -7.36
CA GLY A 15 4.04 5.25 -8.02
C GLY A 15 2.57 5.27 -8.49
N SER A 16 2.09 4.17 -9.07
CA SER A 16 0.68 4.01 -9.45
C SER A 16 -0.24 4.10 -8.23
N LEU A 17 0.10 3.41 -7.14
CA LEU A 17 -0.65 3.41 -5.89
C LEU A 17 -0.68 4.80 -5.23
N ALA A 18 0.45 5.51 -5.22
CA ALA A 18 0.55 6.89 -4.73
C ALA A 18 -0.42 7.81 -5.49
N LYS A 19 -0.49 7.71 -6.81
CA LYS A 19 -1.44 8.48 -7.62
C LYS A 19 -2.89 8.16 -7.26
N LYS A 20 -3.24 6.90 -6.98
CA LYS A 20 -4.60 6.51 -6.56
C LYS A 20 -4.96 7.03 -5.17
N ILE A 21 -3.98 7.10 -4.26
CA ILE A 21 -4.12 7.67 -2.93
C ILE A 21 -4.42 9.18 -3.02
N LEU A 22 -3.68 9.88 -3.88
CA LEU A 22 -3.87 11.29 -4.17
C LEU A 22 -5.23 11.58 -4.81
N ASP A 23 -5.62 10.78 -5.80
CA ASP A 23 -6.93 10.84 -6.49
C ASP A 23 -8.12 10.45 -5.59
N GLY A 24 -7.88 10.10 -4.32
CA GLY A 24 -8.93 9.76 -3.35
C GLY A 24 -9.64 8.45 -3.65
N LYS A 25 -9.02 7.53 -4.40
CA LYS A 25 -9.59 6.21 -4.74
C LYS A 25 -9.49 5.19 -3.60
N LEU A 26 -8.79 5.53 -2.52
CA LEU A 26 -8.66 4.75 -1.29
C LEU A 26 -9.08 5.58 -0.09
N ASP A 27 -9.69 4.90 0.87
CA ASP A 27 -9.94 5.45 2.20
C ASP A 27 -8.64 5.77 2.92
N ASN A 28 -8.72 6.65 3.92
CA ASN A 28 -7.56 7.05 4.71
C ASN A 28 -6.89 5.86 5.44
N SER A 29 -7.64 4.79 5.69
CA SER A 29 -7.15 3.53 6.23
C SER A 29 -7.65 2.39 5.35
N PHE A 30 -6.76 1.53 4.90
CA PHE A 30 -7.08 0.41 4.02
C PHE A 30 -6.18 -0.78 4.27
N LYS A 31 -6.59 -1.97 3.84
CA LYS A 31 -5.78 -3.19 3.96
C LYS A 31 -5.21 -3.60 2.61
N ALA A 32 -4.07 -4.31 2.63
CA ALA A 32 -3.40 -4.76 1.40
C ALA A 32 -4.31 -5.60 0.47
N TRP A 33 -5.24 -6.37 1.04
CA TRP A 33 -6.19 -7.17 0.27
C TRP A 33 -7.20 -6.31 -0.50
N GLU A 34 -7.54 -5.11 -0.01
CA GLU A 34 -8.46 -4.20 -0.70
C GLU A 34 -7.81 -3.65 -1.96
N VAL A 35 -6.55 -3.23 -1.86
CA VAL A 35 -5.74 -2.78 -3.01
C VAL A 35 -5.69 -3.87 -4.08
N ARG A 36 -5.37 -5.11 -3.67
CA ARG A 36 -5.34 -6.26 -4.58
C ARG A 36 -6.72 -6.55 -5.20
N ARG A 37 -7.79 -6.52 -4.41
CA ARG A 37 -9.15 -6.80 -4.88
C ARG A 37 -9.65 -5.77 -5.89
N LYS A 38 -9.21 -4.51 -5.79
CA LYS A 38 -9.53 -3.48 -6.79
C LYS A 38 -8.92 -3.75 -8.16
N GLY A 39 -7.92 -4.65 -8.25
CA GLY A 39 -7.38 -5.11 -9.52
C GLY A 39 -6.75 -4.00 -10.35
N TRP A 40 -6.15 -3.01 -9.70
CA TRP A 40 -5.50 -1.90 -10.39
C TRP A 40 -4.25 -2.34 -11.14
N GLU A 41 -3.93 -1.61 -12.20
CA GLU A 41 -2.78 -1.90 -13.05
C GLU A 41 -1.49 -1.99 -12.22
N LEU A 42 -0.73 -3.08 -12.39
CA LEU A 42 0.47 -3.44 -11.63
C LEU A 42 0.26 -3.88 -10.17
N LEU A 43 -0.97 -3.88 -9.65
CA LEU A 43 -1.31 -4.24 -8.27
C LEU A 43 -2.15 -5.52 -8.18
N THR A 44 -1.89 -6.49 -9.05
CA THR A 44 -2.60 -7.78 -9.12
C THR A 44 -1.92 -8.86 -8.27
N GLU A 45 -0.59 -8.86 -8.27
CA GLU A 45 0.24 -9.85 -7.61
C GLU A 45 0.46 -9.48 -6.15
N LYS A 46 0.36 -10.48 -5.27
CA LYS A 46 0.47 -10.28 -3.83
C LYS A 46 1.83 -9.72 -3.42
N ASP A 47 2.91 -10.25 -3.99
CA ASP A 47 4.28 -9.82 -3.70
C ASP A 47 4.54 -8.40 -4.21
N VAL A 48 4.00 -8.05 -5.39
CA VAL A 48 4.10 -6.70 -5.95
C VAL A 48 3.33 -5.68 -5.10
N VAL A 49 2.09 -5.99 -4.73
CA VAL A 49 1.28 -5.13 -3.85
C VAL A 49 2.01 -4.94 -2.52
N LYS A 50 2.56 -6.01 -1.94
CA LYS A 50 3.28 -5.91 -0.67
C LYS A 50 4.55 -5.05 -0.81
N GLY A 51 5.34 -5.24 -1.86
CA GLY A 51 6.54 -4.43 -2.12
C GLY A 51 6.21 -2.96 -2.32
N ALA A 52 5.17 -2.66 -3.11
CA ALA A 52 4.69 -1.29 -3.31
C ALA A 52 4.22 -0.62 -2.01
N LEU A 53 3.54 -1.37 -1.14
CA LEU A 53 3.12 -0.85 0.18
C LEU A 53 4.31 -0.56 1.08
N ILE A 54 5.30 -1.47 1.13
CA ILE A 54 6.52 -1.29 1.92
C ILE A 54 7.28 -0.05 1.45
N GLU A 55 7.48 0.10 0.14
CA GLU A 55 8.16 1.26 -0.44
C GLU A 55 7.46 2.58 -0.03
N LEU A 56 6.13 2.62 -0.08
CA LEU A 56 5.38 3.80 0.35
C LEU A 56 5.44 4.03 1.87
N VAL A 57 5.57 2.98 2.68
CA VAL A 57 5.78 3.10 4.12
C VAL A 57 7.17 3.67 4.41
N GLU A 58 8.20 3.16 3.75
CA GLU A 58 9.59 3.63 3.85
C GLU A 58 9.73 5.07 3.36
N ALA A 59 9.04 5.43 2.29
CA ALA A 59 8.94 6.82 1.81
C ALA A 59 8.12 7.74 2.73
N GLY A 60 7.47 7.22 3.77
CA GLY A 60 6.67 8.00 4.73
C GLY A 60 5.29 8.42 4.22
N TRP A 61 4.82 7.81 3.13
CA TRP A 61 3.47 8.03 2.57
C TRP A 61 2.40 7.25 3.31
N LEU A 62 2.73 6.04 3.76
CA LEU A 62 1.83 5.15 4.49
C LEU A 62 2.39 4.84 5.87
N ARG A 63 1.50 4.47 6.79
CA ARG A 63 1.85 3.98 8.12
C ARG A 63 1.26 2.59 8.33
N GLU A 64 2.10 1.63 8.66
CA GLU A 64 1.66 0.28 9.05
C GLU A 64 1.08 0.29 10.47
N ILE A 65 -0.13 -0.21 10.59
CA ILE A 65 -0.86 -0.39 11.83
C ILE A 65 -1.07 -1.90 12.02
N HIS A 66 -0.36 -2.45 12.99
CA HIS A 66 -0.52 -3.83 13.38
C HIS A 66 -1.69 -3.94 14.37
N CYS A 67 -2.84 -4.37 13.87
CA CYS A 67 -3.97 -4.69 14.73
C CYS A 67 -3.66 -6.01 15.44
N LYS A 68 -3.63 -5.95 16.79
CA LYS A 68 -3.53 -7.17 17.60
C LYS A 68 -4.76 -8.04 17.33
N PRO A 69 -4.60 -9.36 17.27
CA PRO A 69 -5.75 -10.24 17.15
C PRO A 69 -6.63 -10.08 18.39
N GLU A 70 -7.93 -9.88 18.17
CA GLU A 70 -8.90 -9.99 19.27
C GLU A 70 -8.82 -11.40 19.88
N LYS A 71 -9.28 -11.50 21.14
CA LYS A 71 -9.07 -12.58 22.13
C LYS A 71 -9.27 -14.04 21.65
N SER A 72 -9.70 -14.27 20.42
CA SER A 72 -9.94 -15.58 19.80
C SER A 72 -8.82 -16.08 18.85
N GLY A 73 -7.62 -15.49 18.87
CA GLY A 73 -6.43 -16.11 18.25
C GLY A 73 -6.38 -16.06 16.71
N GLY A 74 -7.00 -15.06 16.09
CA GLY A 74 -6.92 -14.84 14.64
C GLY A 74 -5.55 -14.37 14.15
N ARG A 75 -5.31 -14.42 12.84
CA ARG A 75 -4.09 -13.87 12.22
C ARG A 75 -4.05 -12.35 12.41
N PRO A 76 -2.93 -11.76 12.87
CA PRO A 76 -2.80 -10.30 12.97
C PRO A 76 -3.09 -9.66 11.62
N SER A 77 -3.97 -8.66 11.63
CA SER A 77 -4.29 -7.88 10.43
C SER A 77 -3.35 -6.68 10.37
N VAL A 78 -2.73 -6.47 9.21
CA VAL A 78 -1.97 -5.25 8.93
C VAL A 78 -2.89 -4.31 8.17
N GLU A 79 -3.08 -3.13 8.72
CA GLU A 79 -3.79 -2.03 8.09
C GLU A 79 -2.78 -0.93 7.75
N TYR A 80 -3.03 -0.24 6.64
CA TYR A 80 -2.18 0.82 6.13
C TYR A 80 -2.97 2.12 6.22
N GLN A 81 -2.41 3.12 6.89
CA GLN A 81 -3.00 4.44 7.01
C GLN A 81 -2.25 5.44 6.15
N ILE A 82 -2.97 6.19 5.32
CA ILE A 82 -2.43 7.25 4.47
C ILE A 82 -1.99 8.41 5.35
N ASN A 83 -0.75 8.86 5.16
CA ASN A 83 -0.25 10.05 5.83
C ASN A 83 -0.96 11.30 5.26
N PRO A 84 -1.75 12.06 6.04
CA PRO A 84 -2.46 13.22 5.53
C PRO A 84 -1.52 14.33 5.02
N LYS A 85 -0.22 14.30 5.38
CA LYS A 85 0.79 15.21 4.84
C LYS A 85 1.00 15.02 3.34
N VAL A 86 0.83 13.81 2.79
CA VAL A 86 1.05 13.58 1.35
C VAL A 86 -0.03 14.20 0.48
N LYS A 87 -1.29 14.25 0.93
CA LYS A 87 -2.37 14.94 0.22
C LYS A 87 -2.14 16.46 0.10
N LYS A 88 -1.30 17.05 0.97
CA LYS A 88 -0.94 18.47 0.89
C LYS A 88 0.07 18.79 -0.20
N TYR A 89 0.84 17.82 -0.68
CA TYR A 89 1.87 18.05 -1.70
C TYR A 89 1.32 18.31 -3.11
N GLU A 90 0.02 18.08 -3.37
CA GLU A 90 -0.59 18.36 -4.67
C GLU A 90 -1.03 19.83 -4.84
N ASN A 91 -0.90 20.66 -3.79
CA ASN A 91 -1.32 22.08 -3.81
C ASN A 91 -0.15 23.06 -3.59
N ALA A 92 1.10 22.66 -3.86
CA ALA A 92 2.29 23.52 -3.71
C ALA A 92 2.95 23.80 -5.06
#